data_AF-A0A0K8Q7Q5-F1
#
_entry.id   AF-A0A0K8Q7Q5-F1
#
_cell.length_a   1.000
_cell.length_b   1.000
_cell.length_c   1.000
_cell.angle_alpha   90.00
_cell.angle_beta   90.00
_cell.angle_gamma   90.00
#
_symmetry.space_group_name_H-M   'P 1'
#
loop_
_entity.id
_entity.type
_entity.pdbx_description
1 polymer ?
#
loop_
_entity_poly.entity_id
_entity_poly.type
_entity_poly.pdbx_seq_one_letter_code
_entity_poly.pdbx_strand_id
1 'polypeptide(L)'
;ELPASWTVSQMPQTIQGGSYNVVEVKNPDGKKMSTLTLAYEGTGGPACPEPKPFSTLDSVVLDIPQKADKLKEHPLGPSAFVFRVIQSDKVYGSMALNDMELAPGTTTCGLYNGILGPDNMPFVHFGDAVWLTPDGNEAALSFASVAEAKAYMQTQEYQDVKRMLISLAVHPVQGLYGQG
;
A
#
# COMPACT_ATOMS: atom_id res chain seq x y z
N GLU A 1 4.54 10.84 -9.54
CA GLU A 1 3.88 11.29 -10.78
C GLU A 1 2.39 11.07 -10.63
N LEU A 2 1.58 12.04 -11.05
CA LEU A 2 0.10 11.99 -10.95
C LEU A 2 -0.49 12.56 -12.24
N PRO A 3 -1.65 12.07 -12.71
CA PRO A 3 -2.40 12.75 -13.75
C PRO A 3 -2.69 14.20 -13.35
N ALA A 4 -2.58 15.14 -14.29
CA ALA A 4 -2.71 16.57 -14.02
C ALA A 4 -4.09 16.97 -13.46
N SER A 5 -5.11 16.14 -13.69
CA SER A 5 -6.48 16.37 -13.20
C SER A 5 -6.70 15.85 -11.77
N TRP A 6 -5.75 15.12 -11.20
CA TRP A 6 -5.86 14.59 -9.84
C TRP A 6 -5.43 15.63 -8.80
N THR A 7 -6.00 15.50 -7.61
CA THR A 7 -5.74 16.42 -6.49
C THR A 7 -4.96 15.74 -5.39
N VAL A 8 -4.06 16.50 -4.77
CA VAL A 8 -3.25 16.07 -3.62
C VAL A 8 -3.54 16.99 -2.46
N SER A 9 -3.94 16.41 -1.32
CA SER A 9 -4.01 17.13 -0.06
C SER A 9 -2.92 16.61 0.89
N GLN A 10 -2.30 17.52 1.63
CA GLN A 10 -1.28 17.19 2.61
C GLN A 10 -1.75 17.69 3.97
N MET A 11 -1.73 16.80 4.96
CA MET A 11 -2.09 17.12 6.34
C MET A 11 -0.87 16.85 7.22
N PRO A 12 -0.34 17.87 7.91
CA PRO A 12 0.75 17.68 8.85
C PRO A 12 0.37 16.69 9.96
N GLN A 13 1.29 15.79 10.29
CA GLN A 13 1.17 14.81 11.35
C GLN A 13 2.49 14.75 12.13
N THR A 14 2.41 14.77 13.45
CA THR A 14 3.58 14.56 14.32
C THR A 14 3.56 13.15 14.87
N ILE A 15 4.65 12.40 14.68
CA ILE A 15 4.77 11.02 15.19
C ILE A 15 6.09 10.89 15.95
N GLN A 16 6.01 10.57 17.24
CA GLN A 16 7.17 10.47 18.15
C GLN A 16 8.13 11.68 18.06
N GLY A 17 7.57 12.89 17.89
CA GLY A 17 8.34 14.13 17.76
C GLY A 17 8.87 14.43 16.36
N GLY A 18 8.78 13.51 15.40
CA GLY A 18 9.06 13.78 13.99
C GLY A 18 7.86 14.40 13.27
N SER A 19 8.12 15.36 12.38
CA SER A 19 7.10 15.99 11.53
C SER A 19 7.01 15.31 10.17
N TYR A 20 5.80 14.86 9.83
CA TYR A 20 5.49 14.13 8.61
C TYR A 20 4.21 14.68 7.98
N ASN A 21 3.90 14.30 6.75
CA ASN A 21 2.61 14.60 6.13
C ASN A 21 1.87 13.30 5.85
N VAL A 22 0.59 13.27 6.19
CA VAL A 22 -0.37 12.37 5.54
C VAL A 22 -0.69 12.99 4.18
N VAL A 23 -0.53 12.21 3.12
CA VAL A 23 -0.83 12.65 1.75
C VAL A 23 -2.02 11.86 1.25
N GLU A 24 -3.10 12.54 0.89
CA GLU A 24 -4.26 11.93 0.25
C GLU A 24 -4.31 12.35 -1.21
N VAL A 25 -4.59 11.37 -2.08
CA VAL A 25 -4.72 11.57 -3.51
C VAL A 25 -6.13 11.23 -3.96
N LYS A 26 -6.76 12.14 -4.72
CA LYS A 26 -8.12 12.00 -5.25
C LYS A 26 -8.16 12.19 -6.76
N ASN A 27 -9.01 11.44 -7.43
CA ASN A 27 -9.31 11.62 -8.85
C ASN A 27 -10.22 12.86 -9.07
N PRO A 28 -10.53 13.24 -10.33
CA PRO A 28 -11.37 14.41 -10.63
C PRO A 28 -12.81 14.33 -10.08
N ASP A 29 -13.31 13.11 -9.87
CA ASP A 29 -14.63 12.85 -9.29
C ASP A 29 -14.63 12.97 -7.75
N GLY A 30 -13.48 13.27 -7.14
CA GLY A 30 -13.30 13.36 -5.69
C GLY A 30 -13.15 12.00 -5.00
N LYS A 31 -13.12 10.89 -5.75
CA LYS A 31 -12.85 9.55 -5.22
C LYS A 31 -11.41 9.49 -4.72
N LYS A 32 -11.23 9.05 -3.47
CA LYS A 32 -9.91 8.79 -2.90
C LYS A 32 -9.28 7.59 -3.60
N MET A 33 -8.10 7.81 -4.19
CA MET A 33 -7.36 6.78 -4.93
C MET A 33 -6.26 6.16 -4.09
N SER A 34 -5.64 6.93 -3.21
CA SER A 34 -4.62 6.43 -2.29
C SER A 34 -4.38 7.39 -1.13
N THR A 35 -3.83 6.86 -0.04
CA THR A 35 -3.26 7.63 1.05
C THR A 35 -1.84 7.14 1.33
N LEU A 36 -0.90 8.08 1.49
CA LEU A 36 0.40 7.87 2.09
C LEU A 36 0.32 8.22 3.58
N THR A 37 0.53 7.25 4.45
CA THR A 37 0.64 7.45 5.90
C THR A 37 1.89 6.79 6.45
N LEU A 38 2.35 7.30 7.59
CA LEU A 38 3.47 6.75 8.33
C LEU A 38 2.99 6.30 9.72
N ALA A 39 3.50 5.17 10.20
CA ALA A 39 3.16 4.60 11.50
C ALA A 39 4.40 3.95 12.16
N TYR A 40 4.58 4.10 13.48
CA TYR A 40 5.66 3.38 14.21
C TYR A 40 5.20 2.07 14.83
N GLU A 41 3.90 1.94 15.09
CA GLU A 41 3.30 0.69 15.56
C GLU A 41 2.73 -0.04 14.35
N GLY A 42 3.07 -1.32 14.20
CA GLY A 42 2.38 -2.17 13.24
C GLY A 42 0.91 -2.23 13.62
N THR A 43 0.00 -1.95 12.68
CA THR A 43 -1.43 -2.16 12.93
C THR A 43 -1.65 -3.64 13.21
N GLY A 44 -2.28 -3.96 14.36
CA GLY A 44 -2.70 -5.32 14.65
C GLY A 44 -3.52 -5.88 13.49
N GLY A 45 -3.22 -7.12 13.09
CA GLY A 45 -3.95 -7.78 12.01
C GLY A 45 -5.43 -7.98 12.35
N PRO A 46 -6.31 -8.09 11.34
CA PRO A 46 -7.72 -8.36 11.55
C PRO A 46 -7.91 -9.71 12.26
N ALA A 47 -9.02 -9.83 12.99
CA ALA A 47 -9.45 -11.11 13.53
C ALA A 47 -9.63 -12.14 12.39
N CYS A 48 -9.31 -13.40 12.66
CA CYS A 48 -9.18 -14.44 11.64
C CYS A 48 -10.13 -15.63 11.87
N PRO A 49 -11.46 -15.44 11.89
CA PRO A 49 -12.39 -16.54 12.12
C PRO A 49 -12.52 -17.46 10.89
N GLU A 50 -12.42 -16.90 9.67
CA GLU A 50 -12.62 -17.65 8.43
C GLU A 50 -11.67 -17.14 7.32
N PRO A 51 -10.47 -17.73 7.18
CA PRO A 51 -9.53 -17.36 6.12
C PRO A 51 -10.12 -17.61 4.73
N LYS A 52 -9.92 -16.66 3.80
CA LYS A 52 -10.41 -16.76 2.41
C LYS A 52 -9.25 -16.86 1.41
N PRO A 53 -9.47 -17.50 0.23
CA PRO A 53 -8.46 -17.52 -0.83
C PRO A 53 -8.09 -16.10 -1.28
N PHE A 54 -6.83 -15.89 -1.60
CA PHE A 54 -6.37 -14.63 -2.20
C PHE A 54 -5.45 -14.88 -3.40
N SER A 55 -5.19 -13.83 -4.17
CA SER A 55 -4.26 -13.86 -5.30
C SER A 55 -3.60 -12.51 -5.51
N THR A 56 -2.32 -12.51 -5.86
CA THR A 56 -1.62 -11.35 -6.40
C THR A 56 -1.78 -11.37 -7.93
N LEU A 57 -2.43 -10.36 -8.48
CA LEU A 57 -2.72 -10.24 -9.92
C LEU A 57 -1.65 -9.46 -10.67
N ASP A 58 -0.98 -8.53 -10.01
CA ASP A 58 0.17 -7.79 -10.53
C ASP A 58 1.16 -7.47 -9.42
N SER A 59 2.44 -7.42 -9.76
CA SER A 59 3.51 -7.04 -8.85
C SER A 59 4.68 -6.42 -9.62
N VAL A 60 5.19 -5.30 -9.11
CA VAL A 60 6.39 -4.65 -9.64
C VAL A 60 7.31 -4.33 -8.47
N VAL A 61 8.48 -4.96 -8.44
CA VAL A 61 9.53 -4.66 -7.45
C VAL A 61 10.02 -3.23 -7.66
N LEU A 62 10.13 -2.48 -6.57
CA LEU A 62 10.57 -1.10 -6.53
C LEU A 62 11.92 -1.00 -5.84
N ASP A 63 12.75 -0.06 -6.30
CA ASP A 63 14.03 0.27 -5.67
C ASP A 63 13.79 1.26 -4.51
N ILE A 64 13.14 0.76 -3.45
CA ILE A 64 12.94 1.50 -2.20
C ILE A 64 13.84 0.88 -1.13
N PRO A 65 14.81 1.63 -0.57
CA PRO A 65 15.69 1.10 0.46
C PRO A 65 14.92 0.64 1.70
N GLN A 66 15.20 -0.58 2.17
CA GLN A 66 14.62 -1.17 3.39
C GLN A 66 15.67 -1.25 4.51
N LYS A 67 15.23 -1.27 5.78
CA LYS A 67 16.11 -1.43 6.95
C LYS A 67 16.81 -2.80 6.96
N ALA A 68 18.14 -2.80 6.95
CA ALA A 68 18.95 -4.02 6.89
C ALA A 68 18.75 -4.97 8.09
N ASP A 69 18.48 -4.43 9.28
CA ASP A 69 18.32 -5.27 10.49
C ASP A 69 16.94 -5.94 10.58
N LYS A 70 15.91 -5.36 9.97
CA LYS A 70 14.55 -5.96 9.95
C LYS A 70 14.45 -7.12 8.96
N LEU A 71 15.24 -7.11 7.88
CA LEU A 71 15.38 -8.24 6.95
C LEU A 71 15.87 -9.54 7.64
N LYS A 72 16.50 -9.43 8.83
CA LYS A 72 17.00 -10.57 9.60
C LYS A 72 15.92 -11.24 10.47
N GLU A 73 14.87 -10.50 10.87
CA GLU A 73 13.84 -10.99 11.81
C GLU A 73 12.65 -11.62 11.07
N HIS A 74 12.33 -11.11 9.89
CA HIS A 74 11.34 -11.67 8.97
C HIS A 74 11.87 -11.48 7.55
N PRO A 75 11.97 -12.53 6.71
CA PRO A 75 12.29 -12.34 5.30
C PRO A 75 11.09 -11.70 4.62
N LEU A 76 10.95 -10.40 4.81
CA LEU A 76 10.13 -9.54 3.97
C LEU A 76 10.82 -9.52 2.60
N GLY A 77 10.03 -9.74 1.56
CA GLY A 77 10.49 -9.58 0.19
C GLY A 77 10.84 -8.12 -0.11
N PRO A 78 11.34 -7.85 -1.33
CA PRO A 78 11.61 -6.48 -1.72
C PRO A 78 10.31 -5.67 -1.75
N SER A 79 10.41 -4.36 -1.48
CA SER A 79 9.26 -3.44 -1.57
C SER A 79 8.73 -3.47 -2.99
N ALA A 80 7.45 -3.75 -3.14
CA ALA A 80 6.81 -3.87 -4.44
C ALA A 80 5.48 -3.12 -4.47
N PHE A 81 5.14 -2.56 -5.62
CA PHE A 81 3.74 -2.33 -5.95
C PHE A 81 3.06 -3.69 -6.11
N VAL A 82 1.86 -3.84 -5.58
CA VAL A 82 1.02 -5.03 -5.77
C VAL A 82 -0.42 -4.66 -6.06
N PHE A 83 -1.07 -5.45 -6.91
CA PHE A 83 -2.52 -5.51 -7.01
C PHE A 83 -2.97 -6.89 -6.54
N ARG A 84 -3.67 -6.95 -5.41
CA ARG A 84 -4.07 -8.20 -4.76
C ARG A 84 -5.58 -8.25 -4.58
N VAL A 85 -6.11 -9.47 -4.56
CA VAL A 85 -7.54 -9.73 -4.37
C VAL A 85 -7.80 -10.83 -3.35
N ILE A 86 -8.88 -10.70 -2.59
CA ILE A 86 -9.44 -11.75 -1.71
C ILE A 86 -10.78 -12.22 -2.30
N GLN A 87 -10.97 -13.53 -2.36
CA GLN A 87 -12.18 -14.17 -2.90
C GLN A 87 -13.12 -14.58 -1.75
N SER A 88 -14.17 -13.80 -1.53
CA SER A 88 -15.18 -13.99 -0.48
C SER A 88 -16.58 -14.08 -1.12
N ASP A 89 -17.59 -13.42 -0.55
CA ASP A 89 -18.90 -13.22 -1.18
C ASP A 89 -18.79 -12.44 -2.52
N LYS A 90 -17.80 -11.55 -2.59
CA LYS A 90 -17.31 -10.88 -3.80
C LYS A 90 -15.80 -11.03 -3.91
N VAL A 91 -15.22 -10.48 -4.98
CA VAL A 91 -13.77 -10.32 -5.09
C VAL A 91 -13.40 -8.90 -4.68
N TYR A 92 -12.80 -8.76 -3.51
CA TYR A 92 -12.31 -7.46 -3.02
C TYR A 92 -10.86 -7.27 -3.45
N GLY A 93 -10.52 -6.07 -3.92
CA GLY A 93 -9.20 -5.75 -4.44
C GLY A 93 -8.55 -4.56 -3.75
N SER A 94 -7.22 -4.53 -3.78
CA SER A 94 -6.43 -3.43 -3.26
C SER A 94 -5.14 -3.25 -4.06
N MET A 95 -4.81 -2.00 -4.34
CA MET A 95 -3.57 -1.54 -4.96
C MET A 95 -2.74 -0.76 -3.95
N ALA A 96 -1.52 -1.26 -3.66
CA ALA A 96 -0.66 -0.67 -2.64
C ALA A 96 0.81 -1.05 -2.80
N LEU A 97 1.66 -0.46 -1.97
CA LEU A 97 3.00 -0.96 -1.69
C LEU A 97 2.97 -2.04 -0.62
N ASN A 98 3.81 -3.06 -0.79
CA ASN A 98 3.92 -4.19 0.11
C ASN A 98 5.31 -4.82 0.03
N ASP A 99 5.85 -5.24 1.17
CA ASP A 99 7.10 -6.01 1.29
C ASP A 99 6.87 -7.42 1.86
N MET A 100 5.65 -7.78 2.24
CA MET A 100 5.34 -9.13 2.71
C MET A 100 5.20 -10.12 1.56
N GLU A 101 6.02 -11.17 1.56
CA GLU A 101 5.84 -12.29 0.65
C GLU A 101 4.82 -13.27 1.24
N LEU A 102 3.74 -13.56 0.51
CA LEU A 102 2.79 -14.60 0.88
C LEU A 102 2.81 -15.68 -0.21
N ALA A 103 2.91 -16.94 0.21
CA ALA A 103 2.98 -18.07 -0.70
C ALA A 103 1.68 -18.18 -1.54
N PRO A 104 1.79 -18.39 -2.87
CA PRO A 104 0.63 -18.64 -3.72
C PRO A 104 -0.23 -19.81 -3.20
N GLY A 105 -1.55 -19.70 -3.33
CA GLY A 105 -2.48 -20.78 -2.94
C GLY A 105 -2.78 -20.88 -1.45
N THR A 106 -2.39 -19.87 -0.66
CA THR A 106 -2.77 -19.77 0.75
C THR A 106 -4.07 -19.00 0.93
N THR A 107 -4.77 -19.26 2.04
CA THR A 107 -5.87 -18.42 2.50
C THR A 107 -5.33 -17.33 3.42
N THR A 108 -6.04 -16.22 3.53
CA THR A 108 -5.67 -15.11 4.39
C THR A 108 -6.89 -14.53 5.10
N CYS A 109 -6.64 -13.91 6.26
CA CYS A 109 -7.62 -13.11 6.98
C CYS A 109 -7.45 -11.61 6.76
N GLY A 110 -6.36 -11.23 6.10
CA GLY A 110 -6.08 -9.85 5.74
C GLY A 110 -4.79 -9.75 4.96
N LEU A 111 -4.76 -8.89 3.96
CA LEU A 111 -3.54 -8.53 3.27
C LEU A 111 -3.11 -7.16 3.76
N TYR A 112 -1.97 -7.13 4.45
CA TYR A 112 -1.36 -5.89 4.93
C TYR A 112 -0.76 -5.12 3.77
N ASN A 113 -1.07 -3.84 3.66
CA ASN A 113 -0.53 -2.92 2.66
C ASN A 113 0.44 -1.95 3.33
N GLY A 114 1.69 -2.34 3.42
CA GLY A 114 2.75 -1.48 3.94
C GLY A 114 4.12 -2.01 3.59
N ILE A 115 5.09 -1.11 3.65
CA ILE A 115 6.51 -1.42 3.50
C ILE A 115 7.29 -0.88 4.68
N LEU A 116 8.42 -1.51 4.95
CA LEU A 116 9.50 -0.93 5.73
C LEU A 116 10.18 0.17 4.92
N GLY A 117 10.14 1.40 5.46
CA GLY A 117 11.00 2.47 4.98
C GLY A 117 12.47 2.27 5.40
N PRO A 118 13.39 3.12 4.94
CA PRO A 118 14.81 3.11 5.31
C PRO A 118 15.05 3.43 6.80
N ASP A 119 16.31 3.38 7.24
CA ASP A 119 16.70 3.75 8.60
C ASP A 119 16.11 5.11 9.02
N ASN A 120 15.64 5.18 10.27
CA ASN A 120 14.96 6.35 10.85
C ASN A 120 13.59 6.71 10.25
N MET A 121 13.04 5.92 9.32
CA MET A 121 11.67 6.09 8.82
C MET A 121 10.67 5.17 9.55
N PRO A 122 9.43 5.62 9.83
CA PRO A 122 8.36 4.73 10.29
C PRO A 122 7.97 3.70 9.22
N PHE A 123 7.06 2.77 9.53
CA PHE A 123 6.37 1.98 8.51
C PHE A 123 5.66 2.92 7.54
N VAL A 124 5.72 2.59 6.25
CA VAL A 124 5.10 3.37 5.19
C VAL A 124 3.91 2.60 4.65
N HIS A 125 2.74 3.21 4.74
CA HIS A 125 1.55 2.73 4.04
C HIS A 125 1.32 3.63 2.84
N PHE A 126 1.36 3.06 1.65
CA PHE A 126 0.96 3.79 0.46
C PHE A 126 0.09 2.92 -0.43
N GLY A 127 -1.19 3.23 -0.47
CA GLY A 127 -2.18 2.41 -1.16
C GLY A 127 -3.59 2.92 -0.93
N ASP A 128 -4.56 2.13 -1.36
CA ASP A 128 -5.98 2.46 -1.24
C ASP A 128 -6.61 2.04 0.11
N ALA A 129 -6.00 1.07 0.79
CA ALA A 129 -6.38 0.59 2.12
C ALA A 129 -5.12 0.18 2.92
N VAL A 130 -5.20 0.19 4.25
CA VAL A 130 -4.11 -0.33 5.12
C VAL A 130 -4.18 -1.86 5.22
N TRP A 131 -5.39 -2.41 5.32
CA TRP A 131 -5.68 -3.83 5.25
C TRP A 131 -6.73 -4.06 4.18
N LEU A 132 -6.52 -5.06 3.34
CA LEU A 132 -7.61 -5.65 2.57
C LEU A 132 -8.14 -6.86 3.35
N THR A 133 -9.40 -6.81 3.78
CA THR A 133 -10.02 -7.86 4.59
C THR A 133 -11.08 -8.65 3.81
N PRO A 134 -11.34 -9.93 4.17
CA PRO A 134 -12.31 -10.78 3.47
C PRO A 134 -13.78 -10.34 3.57
N ASP A 135 -14.12 -9.47 4.53
CA ASP A 135 -15.45 -8.87 4.67
C ASP A 135 -15.66 -7.66 3.74
N GLY A 136 -14.61 -7.25 3.01
CA GLY A 136 -14.65 -6.09 2.12
C GLY A 136 -14.70 -4.75 2.84
N ASN A 137 -14.54 -4.73 4.17
CA ASN A 137 -14.48 -3.48 4.90
C ASN A 137 -13.28 -2.65 4.43
N GLU A 138 -13.51 -1.37 4.14
CA GLU A 138 -12.51 -0.46 3.54
C GLU A 138 -11.94 -0.87 2.17
N ALA A 139 -12.46 -1.92 1.53
CA ALA A 139 -11.99 -2.32 0.19
C ALA A 139 -12.34 -1.23 -0.84
N ALA A 140 -11.31 -0.64 -1.45
CA ALA A 140 -11.49 0.39 -2.46
C ALA A 140 -12.02 -0.15 -3.79
N LEU A 141 -11.82 -1.45 -4.04
CA LEU A 141 -12.24 -2.15 -5.25
C LEU A 141 -13.07 -3.39 -4.89
N SER A 142 -14.15 -3.60 -5.63
CA SER A 142 -14.99 -4.79 -5.51
C SER A 142 -15.44 -5.23 -6.90
N PHE A 143 -15.34 -6.53 -7.16
CA PHE A 143 -15.62 -7.15 -8.45
C PHE A 143 -16.51 -8.37 -8.26
N ALA A 144 -17.27 -8.73 -9.28
CA ALA A 144 -18.06 -9.97 -9.28
C ALA A 144 -17.18 -11.21 -9.46
N SER A 145 -15.98 -11.07 -10.05
CA SER A 145 -15.06 -12.20 -10.28
C SER A 145 -13.60 -11.77 -10.39
N VAL A 146 -12.67 -12.73 -10.27
CA VAL A 146 -11.25 -12.49 -10.52
C VAL A 146 -10.99 -12.13 -11.98
N ALA A 147 -11.82 -12.62 -12.91
CA ALA A 147 -11.72 -12.24 -14.33
C ALA A 147 -12.01 -10.75 -14.54
N GLU A 148 -12.99 -10.21 -13.83
CA GLU A 148 -13.32 -8.78 -13.85
C GLU A 148 -12.22 -7.94 -13.20
N ALA A 149 -11.65 -8.40 -12.08
CA ALA A 149 -10.48 -7.76 -11.48
C ALA A 149 -9.28 -7.70 -12.45
N LYS A 150 -9.05 -8.77 -13.23
CA LYS A 150 -8.03 -8.78 -14.29
C LYS A 150 -8.39 -7.83 -15.45
N ALA A 151 -9.66 -7.71 -15.80
CA ALA A 151 -10.12 -6.76 -16.82
C ALA A 151 -9.90 -5.31 -16.38
N TYR A 152 -10.11 -5.01 -15.08
CA TYR A 152 -9.84 -3.69 -14.51
C TYR A 152 -8.38 -3.22 -14.73
N MET A 153 -7.41 -4.14 -14.81
CA MET A 153 -6.01 -3.81 -15.09
C MET A 153 -5.79 -3.15 -16.46
N GLN A 154 -6.76 -3.27 -17.38
CA GLN A 154 -6.72 -2.64 -18.70
C GLN A 154 -7.32 -1.22 -18.71
N THR A 155 -7.85 -0.74 -17.58
CA THR A 155 -8.46 0.59 -17.49
C THR A 155 -7.42 1.69 -17.29
N GLN A 156 -7.75 2.91 -17.72
CA GLN A 156 -6.88 4.06 -17.48
C GLN A 156 -6.74 4.36 -15.98
N GLU A 157 -7.81 4.21 -15.19
CA GLU A 157 -7.76 4.40 -13.73
C GLU A 157 -6.69 3.50 -13.10
N TYR A 158 -6.68 2.22 -13.45
CA TYR A 158 -5.66 1.28 -12.96
C TYR A 158 -4.25 1.72 -13.33
N GLN A 159 -4.03 2.09 -14.60
CA GLN A 159 -2.71 2.49 -15.08
C GLN A 159 -2.21 3.78 -14.39
N ASP A 160 -3.11 4.72 -14.12
CA ASP A 160 -2.81 5.96 -13.42
C ASP A 160 -2.47 5.71 -11.94
N VAL A 161 -3.27 4.90 -11.24
CA VAL A 161 -2.98 4.51 -9.84
C VAL A 161 -1.65 3.76 -9.77
N LYS A 162 -1.41 2.80 -10.68
CA LYS A 162 -0.16 2.06 -10.74
C LYS A 162 1.02 3.01 -10.96
N ARG A 163 0.96 3.92 -11.94
CA ARG A 163 2.03 4.90 -12.20
C ARG A 163 2.31 5.77 -10.99
N MET A 164 1.27 6.21 -10.29
CA MET A 164 1.42 6.94 -9.03
C MET A 164 2.18 6.12 -7.99
N LEU A 165 1.73 4.91 -7.69
CA LEU A 165 2.31 4.07 -6.64
C LEU A 165 3.77 3.70 -6.93
N ILE A 166 4.09 3.32 -8.17
CA ILE A 166 5.47 2.97 -8.57
C ILE A 166 6.40 4.20 -8.59
N SER A 167 5.85 5.40 -8.72
CA SER A 167 6.66 6.64 -8.77
C SER A 167 7.06 7.16 -7.39
N LEU A 168 6.67 6.47 -6.30
CA LEU A 168 7.11 6.83 -4.96
C LEU A 168 8.62 6.70 -4.87
N ALA A 169 9.29 7.82 -4.65
CA ALA A 169 10.69 7.87 -4.30
C ALA A 169 10.82 8.36 -2.86
N VAL A 170 11.56 7.60 -2.05
CA VAL A 170 11.88 7.99 -0.68
C VAL A 170 13.31 8.53 -0.67
N HIS A 171 13.46 9.80 -0.30
CA HIS A 171 14.77 10.43 -0.21
C HIS A 171 15.12 10.72 1.25
N PRO A 172 16.34 10.43 1.70
CA PRO A 172 16.83 10.93 2.98
C PRO A 172 16.77 12.46 2.99
N VAL A 173 16.23 13.05 4.04
CA VAL A 173 16.38 14.49 4.25
C VAL A 173 17.84 14.71 4.63
N GLN A 174 18.59 15.35 3.73
CA GLN A 174 19.94 15.83 4.04
C GLN A 174 19.82 16.79 5.22
N GLY A 175 20.34 16.39 6.38
CA GLY A 175 20.04 17.03 7.65
C GLY A 175 20.29 18.54 7.65
N LEU A 176 19.29 19.30 8.11
CA LEU A 176 19.46 20.67 8.61
C LEU A 176 20.13 20.70 9.99
N TYR A 177 21.14 19.84 10.21
CA TYR A 177 22.03 19.93 11.36
C TYR A 177 23.45 20.15 10.85
N GLY A 178 23.72 21.40 10.54
CA GLY A 178 25.01 21.90 10.15
C GLY A 178 24.87 23.36 9.77
N GLN A 179 24.95 24.24 10.77
CA GLN A 179 25.56 25.58 10.79
C GLN A 179 24.97 26.34 12.00
N GLY A 180 25.80 26.52 13.04
CA GLY A 180 25.48 27.22 14.29
C GLY A 180 26.38 26.75 15.42
#